data_AF-A0A9D6RY84-F1
#
_entry.id   AF-A0A9D6RY84-F1
#
_cell.length_a   1.000
_cell.length_b   1.000
_cell.length_c   1.000
_cell.angle_alpha   90.00
_cell.angle_beta   90.00
_cell.angle_gamma   90.00
#
_symmetry.space_group_name_H-M   'P 1'
#
loop_
_entity.id
_entity.type
_entity.pdbx_description
1 polymer ?
#
loop_
_entity_poly.entity_id
_entity_poly.type
_entity_poly.pdbx_seq_one_letter_code
_entity_poly.pdbx_strand_id
1 'polypeptide(L)'
;MRRINRFKKKLLTFLFYGSIGLVASLFLFLIFYWSLSLNSSIYSLINNTKNEPVYLWVYALLTFGTIFLFGVNAVLFIYRWRKFGPPRFKVQGGSGLGALVGVAASACPVCGSVLLSAIGIAGGLAAFPLQGLELKALSFGLMVLPVWLTTRELKSLSCGDETCPIPRPTSFRAKDKSYLIASLALVAILILIGWNMLKTDPIIFSFFDKTALLNPSDNKLNTTNTSSTGNKVYDEVVAKVLPAQGFQSKIFLGDSVVKLLQNGVIDQSKFGAIYKERGGLPAELRDVLSQSSYRPILLTRENANIYVNLLWALGLSNYMSTNKDSPVNGKSLFNFASTGGWNIGKEENGGAYFNKFRIVELQPEQEALVTKIAKNTYRPCCNNSTFFQDCNHGSALLGLLQLGASQGLTEDELYKEALAFNSFWFPQNYIQTALYFKVVKNIEWDKVDPKLALGTDYSTGSGWSKNVQTEIAKIPNLIPQTRGGAGCGV
;
A
#
# COMPACT_ATOMS: atom_id res chain seq x y z
N MET A 1 -6.35 49.84 -22.90
CA MET A 1 -7.42 49.04 -22.25
C MET A 1 -8.01 47.90 -23.08
N ARG A 2 -8.46 48.08 -24.35
CA ARG A 2 -9.10 46.99 -25.15
C ARG A 2 -8.24 45.73 -25.36
N ARG A 3 -6.91 45.87 -25.52
CA ARG A 3 -5.97 44.75 -25.73
C ARG A 3 -5.83 43.85 -24.49
N ILE A 4 -5.82 44.46 -23.30
CA ILE A 4 -5.75 43.77 -21.99
C ILE A 4 -7.03 42.97 -21.71
N ASN A 5 -8.21 43.52 -22.01
CA ASN A 5 -9.48 42.80 -21.84
C ASN A 5 -9.63 41.62 -22.81
N ARG A 6 -9.12 41.75 -24.04
CA ARG A 6 -9.12 40.66 -25.03
C ARG A 6 -8.17 39.52 -24.63
N PHE A 7 -7.01 39.85 -24.05
CA PHE A 7 -6.06 38.87 -23.51
C PHE A 7 -6.62 38.13 -22.29
N LYS A 8 -7.15 38.86 -21.29
CA LYS A 8 -7.80 38.27 -20.10
C LYS A 8 -8.94 37.31 -20.49
N LYS A 9 -9.76 37.70 -21.47
CA LYS A 9 -10.88 36.85 -21.95
C LYS A 9 -10.39 35.57 -22.64
N LYS A 10 -9.30 35.63 -23.41
CA LYS A 10 -8.68 34.42 -24.00
C LYS A 10 -8.11 33.50 -22.92
N LEU A 11 -7.38 34.05 -21.95
CA LEU A 11 -6.79 33.29 -20.85
C LEU A 11 -7.87 32.59 -20.00
N LEU A 12 -8.93 33.30 -19.61
CA LEU A 12 -10.04 32.71 -18.85
C LEU A 12 -10.79 31.63 -19.64
N THR A 13 -10.93 31.81 -20.95
CA THR A 13 -11.54 30.78 -21.81
C THR A 13 -10.66 29.53 -21.86
N PHE A 14 -9.34 29.69 -21.99
CA PHE A 14 -8.39 28.58 -21.95
C PHE A 14 -8.42 27.86 -20.60
N LEU A 15 -8.38 28.58 -19.48
CA LEU A 15 -8.44 28.00 -18.14
C LEU A 15 -9.76 27.26 -17.89
N PHE A 16 -10.89 27.79 -18.36
CA PHE A 16 -12.18 27.14 -18.23
C PHE A 16 -12.22 25.77 -18.93
N TYR A 17 -11.91 25.72 -20.22
CA TYR A 17 -11.91 24.45 -20.95
C TYR A 17 -10.79 23.50 -20.47
N GLY A 18 -9.61 24.05 -20.14
CA GLY A 18 -8.50 23.27 -19.59
C GLY A 18 -8.85 22.59 -18.27
N SER A 19 -9.54 23.29 -17.36
CA SER A 19 -9.96 22.72 -16.07
C SER A 19 -10.95 21.56 -16.23
N ILE A 20 -11.88 21.65 -17.20
CA ILE A 20 -12.84 20.57 -17.48
C ILE A 20 -12.13 19.33 -18.00
N GLY A 21 -11.19 19.50 -18.95
CA GLY A 21 -10.39 18.40 -19.47
C GLY A 21 -9.56 17.73 -18.37
N LEU A 22 -8.94 18.54 -17.50
CA LEU A 22 -8.12 18.05 -16.40
C LEU A 22 -8.95 17.27 -15.37
N VAL A 23 -10.14 17.77 -14.98
CA VAL A 23 -11.06 17.03 -14.09
C VAL A 23 -11.41 15.67 -14.70
N ALA A 24 -11.79 15.63 -15.97
CA ALA A 24 -12.18 14.39 -16.64
C ALA A 24 -11.02 13.38 -16.70
N SER A 25 -9.82 13.84 -17.07
CA SER A 25 -8.63 12.99 -17.11
C SER A 25 -8.21 12.49 -15.72
N LEU A 26 -8.20 13.35 -14.70
CA LEU A 26 -7.89 12.95 -13.33
C LEU A 26 -8.90 11.95 -12.77
N PHE A 27 -10.18 12.17 -13.02
CA PHE A 27 -11.24 11.25 -12.60
C PHE A 27 -11.07 9.86 -13.22
N LEU A 28 -10.82 9.78 -14.53
CA LEU A 28 -10.60 8.49 -15.20
C LEU A 28 -9.30 7.82 -14.73
N PHE A 29 -8.24 8.60 -14.50
CA PHE A 29 -7.00 8.09 -13.90
C PHE A 29 -7.25 7.44 -12.53
N LEU A 30 -8.02 8.09 -11.65
CA LEU A 30 -8.36 7.55 -10.33
C LEU A 30 -9.19 6.28 -10.43
N ILE A 31 -10.12 6.19 -11.37
CA ILE A 31 -10.89 4.95 -11.59
C ILE A 31 -9.97 3.80 -12.02
N PHE A 32 -9.07 4.05 -12.99
CA PHE A 32 -8.11 3.04 -13.43
C PHE A 32 -7.16 2.61 -12.32
N TYR A 33 -6.67 3.57 -11.55
CA TYR A 33 -5.79 3.29 -10.42
C TYR A 33 -6.52 2.53 -9.31
N TRP A 34 -7.74 2.95 -8.95
CA TRP A 34 -8.57 2.25 -7.97
C TRP A 34 -8.84 0.80 -8.41
N SER A 35 -9.23 0.61 -9.68
CA SER A 35 -9.45 -0.73 -10.24
C SER A 35 -8.19 -1.60 -10.20
N LEU A 36 -7.01 -1.02 -10.49
CA LEU A 36 -5.73 -1.72 -10.34
C LEU A 36 -5.50 -2.12 -8.88
N SER A 37 -5.72 -1.19 -7.94
CA SER A 37 -5.49 -1.38 -6.50
C SER A 37 -6.35 -2.47 -5.85
N LEU A 38 -7.46 -2.88 -6.48
CA LEU A 38 -8.31 -3.97 -5.97
C LEU A 38 -7.62 -5.33 -6.02
N ASN A 39 -6.67 -5.53 -6.95
CA ASN A 39 -6.05 -6.85 -7.20
C ASN A 39 -4.53 -6.80 -7.39
N SER A 40 -3.93 -5.62 -7.58
CA SER A 40 -2.51 -5.43 -7.89
C SER A 40 -2.02 -4.02 -7.54
N SER A 41 -0.75 -3.71 -7.79
CA SER A 41 -0.14 -2.39 -7.61
C SER A 41 0.63 -1.98 -8.86
N ILE A 42 0.99 -0.70 -8.98
CA ILE A 42 1.81 -0.24 -10.11
C ILE A 42 3.17 -0.96 -10.08
N TYR A 43 3.70 -1.23 -8.88
CA TYR A 43 4.89 -2.04 -8.66
C TYR A 43 4.79 -3.43 -9.28
N SER A 44 3.73 -4.16 -8.94
CA SER A 44 3.52 -5.52 -9.42
C SER A 44 3.34 -5.55 -10.94
N LEU A 45 2.63 -4.58 -11.52
CA LEU A 45 2.48 -4.46 -12.98
C LEU A 45 3.82 -4.25 -13.69
N ILE A 46 4.66 -3.32 -13.21
CA ILE A 46 5.96 -3.04 -13.84
C ILE A 46 6.92 -4.21 -13.66
N ASN A 47 6.96 -4.82 -12.47
CA ASN A 47 7.91 -5.88 -12.18
C ASN A 47 7.55 -7.19 -12.89
N ASN A 48 6.27 -7.56 -12.93
CA ASN A 48 5.82 -8.79 -13.60
C ASN A 48 5.95 -8.71 -15.13
N THR A 49 6.00 -7.50 -15.70
CA THR A 49 6.09 -7.31 -17.16
C THR A 49 7.43 -6.72 -17.62
N LYS A 50 8.43 -6.72 -16.72
CA LYS A 50 9.79 -6.21 -17.00
C LYS A 50 10.48 -6.93 -18.16
N ASN A 51 10.18 -8.23 -18.34
CA ASN A 51 10.74 -9.07 -19.40
C ASN A 51 10.02 -8.89 -20.75
N GLU A 52 8.92 -8.15 -20.80
CA GLU A 52 8.16 -7.85 -22.02
C GLU A 52 8.02 -6.33 -22.21
N PRO A 53 9.13 -5.62 -22.48
CA PRO A 53 9.15 -4.16 -22.50
C PRO A 53 8.18 -3.57 -23.53
N VAL A 54 8.00 -4.23 -24.67
CA VAL A 54 7.05 -3.80 -25.72
C VAL A 54 5.62 -3.80 -25.18
N TYR A 55 5.21 -4.85 -24.46
CA TYR A 55 3.89 -4.92 -23.87
C TYR A 55 3.68 -3.79 -22.84
N LEU A 56 4.65 -3.60 -21.93
CA LEU A 56 4.56 -2.57 -20.90
C LEU A 56 4.44 -1.16 -21.49
N TRP A 57 5.25 -0.85 -22.51
CA TRP A 57 5.21 0.44 -23.19
C TRP A 57 3.91 0.67 -23.94
N VAL A 58 3.40 -0.34 -24.66
CA VAL A 58 2.13 -0.24 -25.38
C VAL A 58 0.97 -0.10 -24.38
N TYR A 59 0.98 -0.87 -23.29
CA TYR A 59 -0.02 -0.76 -22.22
C TYR A 59 -0.04 0.64 -21.59
N ALA A 60 1.14 1.17 -21.26
CA ALA A 60 1.29 2.51 -20.69
C ALA A 60 0.80 3.58 -21.68
N LEU A 61 1.25 3.51 -22.93
CA LEU A 61 0.89 4.47 -23.98
C LEU A 61 -0.62 4.47 -24.25
N LEU A 62 -1.24 3.30 -24.40
CA LEU A 62 -2.69 3.19 -24.58
C LEU A 62 -3.46 3.71 -23.36
N THR A 63 -2.97 3.45 -22.14
CA THR A 63 -3.62 3.92 -20.91
C THR A 63 -3.53 5.44 -20.78
N PHE A 64 -2.34 6.03 -20.90
CA PHE A 64 -2.17 7.49 -20.87
C PHE A 64 -2.88 8.17 -22.04
N GLY A 65 -2.83 7.59 -23.23
CA GLY A 65 -3.53 8.06 -24.41
C GLY A 65 -5.05 8.07 -24.21
N THR A 66 -5.61 7.02 -23.60
CA THR A 66 -7.05 6.94 -23.28
C THR A 66 -7.45 8.00 -22.25
N ILE A 67 -6.66 8.18 -21.19
CA ILE A 67 -6.90 9.22 -20.17
C ILE A 67 -6.89 10.63 -20.78
N PHE A 68 -5.92 10.90 -21.66
CA PHE A 68 -5.81 12.16 -22.36
C PHE A 68 -7.00 12.40 -23.32
N LEU A 69 -7.33 11.40 -24.15
CA LEU A 69 -8.44 11.50 -25.10
C LEU A 69 -9.79 11.64 -24.39
N PHE A 70 -9.98 11.03 -23.22
CA PHE A 70 -11.18 11.22 -22.41
C PHE A 70 -11.34 12.70 -21.98
N GLY A 71 -10.25 13.34 -21.54
CA GLY A 71 -10.23 14.77 -21.26
C GLY A 71 -10.56 15.63 -22.49
N VAL A 72 -9.97 15.31 -23.65
CA VAL A 72 -10.25 16.00 -24.92
C VAL A 72 -11.73 15.84 -25.33
N ASN A 73 -12.29 14.64 -25.23
CA ASN A 73 -13.71 14.38 -25.51
C ASN A 73 -14.63 15.21 -24.62
N ALA A 74 -14.35 15.29 -23.31
CA ALA A 74 -15.11 16.13 -22.39
C ALA A 74 -15.07 17.61 -22.80
N VAL A 75 -13.90 18.13 -23.18
CA VAL A 75 -13.76 19.51 -23.65
C VAL A 75 -14.52 19.74 -24.96
N LEU A 76 -14.37 18.86 -25.95
CA LEU A 76 -15.04 18.98 -27.24
C LEU A 76 -16.55 18.91 -27.12
N PHE A 77 -17.06 18.05 -26.24
CA PHE A 77 -18.48 17.94 -25.96
C PHE A 77 -19.04 19.25 -25.39
N ILE A 78 -18.40 19.81 -24.36
CA ILE A 78 -18.83 21.09 -23.76
C ILE A 78 -18.67 22.25 -24.75
N TYR A 79 -17.62 22.25 -25.57
CA TYR A 79 -17.42 23.25 -26.61
C TYR A 79 -18.54 23.20 -27.67
N ARG A 80 -18.85 22.01 -28.21
CA ARG A 80 -19.93 21.80 -29.18
C ARG A 80 -21.28 22.18 -28.59
N TRP A 81 -21.57 21.76 -27.36
CA TRP A 81 -22.78 22.14 -26.64
C TRP A 81 -22.93 23.67 -26.49
N ARG A 82 -21.84 24.36 -26.13
CA ARG A 82 -21.86 25.83 -26.01
C ARG A 82 -22.04 26.53 -27.36
N LYS A 83 -21.45 25.98 -28.43
CA LYS A 83 -21.47 26.57 -29.76
C LYS A 83 -22.81 26.38 -30.48
N PHE A 84 -23.39 25.18 -30.41
CA PHE A 84 -24.56 24.78 -31.21
C PHE A 84 -25.78 24.32 -30.37
N GLY A 85 -25.66 24.21 -29.05
CA GLY A 85 -26.72 23.74 -28.16
C GLY A 85 -26.73 22.22 -27.95
N PRO A 86 -27.72 21.69 -27.20
CA PRO A 86 -27.86 20.25 -27.00
C PRO A 86 -28.09 19.52 -28.34
N PRO A 87 -27.59 18.28 -28.51
CA PRO A 87 -27.91 17.47 -29.68
C PRO A 87 -29.42 17.26 -29.79
N ARG A 88 -29.99 17.46 -30.98
CA ARG A 88 -31.39 17.12 -31.27
C ARG A 88 -31.47 15.62 -31.58
N PHE A 89 -32.23 14.87 -30.77
CA PHE A 89 -32.45 13.41 -30.94
C PHE A 89 -33.43 13.10 -32.07
N LYS A 90 -33.19 13.57 -33.30
CA LYS A 90 -33.92 13.09 -34.48
C LYS A 90 -33.04 12.11 -35.24
N VAL A 91 -33.52 10.88 -35.37
CA VAL A 91 -32.85 9.70 -35.96
C VAL A 91 -32.64 9.82 -37.49
N GLN A 92 -33.02 10.95 -38.12
CA GLN A 92 -32.77 11.19 -39.53
C GLN A 92 -31.61 12.18 -39.73
N GLY A 93 -30.51 11.66 -40.26
CA GLY A 93 -29.44 12.45 -40.86
C GLY A 93 -28.28 12.79 -39.94
N GLY A 94 -27.32 11.87 -39.83
CA GLY A 94 -25.85 12.08 -39.70
C GLY A 94 -25.26 12.93 -38.56
N SER A 95 -26.02 13.80 -37.91
CA SER A 95 -25.55 14.85 -36.98
C SER A 95 -25.78 14.51 -35.50
N GLY A 96 -26.57 13.47 -35.21
CA GLY A 96 -26.83 12.99 -33.84
C GLY A 96 -25.94 11.82 -33.39
N LEU A 97 -25.33 11.09 -34.33
CA LEU A 97 -24.57 9.87 -34.05
C LEU A 97 -23.28 10.16 -33.26
N GLY A 98 -22.57 11.25 -33.59
CA GLY A 98 -21.31 11.60 -32.91
C GLY A 98 -21.48 11.94 -31.43
N ALA A 99 -22.59 12.59 -31.06
CA ALA A 99 -22.89 12.92 -29.66
C ALA A 99 -23.36 11.70 -28.84
N LEU A 100 -24.15 10.80 -29.45
CA LEU A 100 -24.58 9.54 -28.84
C LEU A 100 -23.41 8.58 -28.63
N VAL A 101 -22.55 8.44 -29.64
CA VAL A 101 -21.32 7.62 -29.55
C VAL A 101 -20.33 8.25 -28.57
N GLY A 102 -20.25 9.59 -28.46
CA GLY A 102 -19.39 10.24 -27.46
C GLY A 102 -19.82 9.99 -26.01
N VAL A 103 -21.13 10.01 -25.72
CA VAL A 103 -21.66 9.68 -24.38
C VAL A 103 -21.55 8.18 -24.08
N ALA A 104 -21.84 7.30 -25.06
CA ALA A 104 -21.67 5.85 -24.89
C ALA A 104 -20.19 5.42 -24.78
N ALA A 105 -19.30 6.04 -25.56
CA ALA A 105 -17.86 5.80 -25.50
C ALA A 105 -17.27 6.28 -24.17
N SER A 106 -17.82 7.35 -23.56
CA SER A 106 -17.39 7.83 -22.22
C SER A 106 -17.59 6.81 -21.10
N ALA A 107 -18.51 5.85 -21.26
CA ALA A 107 -18.71 4.73 -20.32
C ALA A 107 -17.80 3.52 -20.59
N CYS A 108 -17.31 3.35 -21.83
CA CYS A 108 -16.63 2.15 -22.28
C CYS A 108 -15.27 1.83 -21.61
N PRO A 109 -14.35 2.79 -21.34
CA PRO A 109 -13.10 2.46 -20.66
C PRO A 109 -13.31 1.94 -19.24
N VAL A 110 -14.42 2.32 -18.60
CA VAL A 110 -14.79 1.85 -17.26
C VAL A 110 -15.36 0.43 -17.31
N CYS A 111 -16.11 0.09 -18.37
CA CYS A 111 -16.68 -1.25 -18.55
C CYS A 111 -15.61 -2.34 -18.61
N GLY A 112 -14.50 -2.10 -19.32
CA GLY A 112 -13.39 -3.08 -19.41
C GLY A 112 -12.75 -3.37 -18.05
N SER A 113 -12.40 -2.33 -17.29
CA SER A 113 -11.80 -2.46 -15.96
C SER A 113 -12.76 -3.05 -14.92
N VAL A 114 -14.05 -2.71 -14.97
CA VAL A 114 -15.08 -3.23 -14.05
C VAL A 114 -15.44 -4.68 -14.37
N LEU A 115 -15.55 -5.06 -15.65
CA LEU A 115 -15.78 -6.46 -16.06
C LEU A 115 -14.58 -7.35 -15.71
N LEU A 116 -13.35 -6.89 -15.97
CA LEU A 116 -12.12 -7.61 -15.58
C LEU A 116 -11.96 -7.70 -14.05
N SER A 117 -12.39 -6.67 -13.31
CA SER A 117 -12.41 -6.71 -11.84
C SER A 117 -13.48 -7.63 -11.28
N ALA A 118 -14.63 -7.80 -11.96
CA ALA A 118 -15.73 -8.66 -11.52
C ALA A 118 -15.49 -10.15 -11.82
N ILE A 119 -14.80 -10.47 -12.91
CA ILE A 119 -14.47 -11.85 -13.33
C ILE A 119 -13.10 -12.29 -12.77
N GLY A 120 -12.35 -11.35 -12.18
CA GLY A 120 -10.96 -11.54 -11.77
C GLY A 120 -10.02 -11.34 -12.95
N ILE A 121 -9.01 -10.48 -12.78
CA ILE A 121 -8.09 -10.06 -13.85
C ILE A 121 -7.40 -11.27 -14.50
N ALA A 122 -7.01 -12.28 -13.73
CA ALA A 122 -6.41 -13.51 -14.28
C ALA A 122 -7.37 -14.32 -15.18
N GLY A 123 -8.67 -14.36 -14.86
CA GLY A 123 -9.67 -15.07 -15.66
C GLY A 123 -10.08 -14.30 -16.91
N GLY A 124 -10.19 -12.97 -16.79
CA GLY A 124 -10.54 -12.11 -17.92
C GLY A 124 -9.38 -11.89 -18.90
N LEU A 125 -8.12 -11.76 -18.44
CA LEU A 125 -6.96 -11.61 -19.33
C LEU A 125 -6.60 -12.93 -20.03
N ALA A 126 -6.83 -14.08 -19.40
CA ALA A 126 -6.60 -15.40 -20.02
C ALA A 126 -7.57 -15.70 -21.18
N ALA A 127 -8.71 -15.01 -21.24
CA ALA A 127 -9.68 -15.15 -22.32
C ALA A 127 -9.27 -14.40 -23.61
N PHE A 128 -8.31 -13.47 -23.53
CA PHE A 128 -7.84 -12.68 -24.68
C PHE A 128 -6.41 -13.07 -25.07
N PRO A 129 -6.13 -13.30 -26.37
CA PRO A 129 -4.81 -13.74 -26.83
C PRO A 129 -3.68 -12.75 -26.53
N LEU A 130 -3.97 -11.45 -26.39
CA LEU A 130 -3.00 -10.41 -26.01
C LEU A 130 -3.14 -9.94 -24.55
N GLN A 131 -3.62 -10.79 -23.63
CA GLN A 131 -3.68 -10.50 -22.19
C GLN A 131 -4.32 -9.13 -21.87
N GLY A 132 -5.43 -8.81 -22.53
CA GLY A 132 -6.17 -7.55 -22.33
C GLY A 132 -5.65 -6.30 -23.07
N LEU A 133 -4.54 -6.39 -23.81
CA LEU A 133 -4.07 -5.29 -24.65
C LEU A 133 -5.08 -4.93 -25.76
N GLU A 134 -5.82 -5.92 -26.26
CA GLU A 134 -6.93 -5.76 -27.20
C GLU A 134 -8.03 -4.85 -26.66
N LEU A 135 -8.39 -5.01 -25.39
CA LEU A 135 -9.40 -4.19 -24.74
C LEU A 135 -8.92 -2.75 -24.53
N LYS A 136 -7.62 -2.57 -24.26
CA LYS A 136 -6.99 -1.23 -24.18
C LYS A 136 -6.93 -0.56 -25.55
N ALA A 137 -6.58 -1.30 -26.61
CA ALA A 137 -6.55 -0.80 -27.98
C ALA A 137 -7.97 -0.45 -28.47
N LEU A 138 -8.96 -1.30 -28.18
CA LEU A 138 -10.37 -1.04 -28.45
C LEU A 138 -10.86 0.22 -27.71
N SER A 139 -10.55 0.35 -26.42
CA SER A 139 -10.90 1.53 -25.63
C SER A 139 -10.27 2.81 -26.19
N PHE A 140 -9.00 2.76 -26.59
CA PHE A 140 -8.31 3.87 -27.23
C PHE A 140 -8.97 4.24 -28.58
N GLY A 141 -9.25 3.25 -29.44
CA GLY A 141 -9.93 3.47 -30.72
C GLY A 141 -11.34 4.06 -30.57
N LEU A 142 -12.11 3.56 -29.59
CA LEU A 142 -13.42 4.10 -29.23
C LEU A 142 -13.34 5.51 -28.64
N MET A 143 -12.19 5.94 -28.11
CA MET A 143 -11.97 7.32 -27.68
C MET A 143 -11.55 8.24 -28.82
N VAL A 144 -10.83 7.73 -29.82
CA VAL A 144 -10.45 8.50 -31.02
C VAL A 144 -11.66 8.77 -31.92
N LEU A 145 -12.56 7.81 -32.09
CA LEU A 145 -13.70 7.92 -32.99
C LEU A 145 -14.63 9.13 -32.67
N PRO A 146 -15.08 9.36 -31.41
CA PRO A 146 -15.88 10.52 -31.06
C PRO A 146 -15.16 11.85 -31.26
N VAL A 147 -13.84 11.91 -31.00
CA VAL A 147 -13.02 13.11 -31.28
C VAL A 147 -13.08 13.43 -32.77
N TRP A 148 -12.86 12.42 -33.62
CA TRP A 148 -12.90 12.58 -35.07
C TRP A 148 -14.30 12.97 -35.57
N LEU A 149 -15.35 12.28 -35.12
CA LEU A 149 -16.74 12.57 -35.49
C LEU A 149 -17.16 13.97 -35.06
N THR A 150 -16.88 14.36 -33.82
CA THR A 150 -17.22 15.70 -33.30
C THR A 150 -16.45 16.78 -34.05
N THR A 151 -15.18 16.55 -34.38
CA THR A 151 -14.37 17.52 -35.15
C THR A 151 -14.90 17.66 -36.58
N ARG A 152 -15.30 16.55 -37.22
CA ARG A 152 -15.92 16.55 -38.55
C ARG A 152 -17.27 17.27 -38.53
N GLU A 153 -18.09 17.02 -37.52
CA GLU A 153 -19.37 17.68 -37.30
C GLU A 153 -19.21 19.19 -37.07
N LEU A 154 -18.23 19.60 -36.26
CA LEU A 154 -17.93 21.02 -36.04
C LEU A 154 -17.51 21.74 -37.34
N LYS A 155 -16.79 21.05 -38.23
CA LYS A 155 -16.45 21.55 -39.57
C LYS A 155 -17.70 21.61 -40.47
N SER A 156 -18.52 20.56 -40.49
CA SER A 156 -19.73 20.54 -41.33
C SER A 156 -20.76 21.58 -40.89
N LEU A 157 -20.91 21.81 -39.58
CA LEU A 157 -21.84 22.80 -39.02
C LEU A 157 -21.35 24.26 -39.13
N SER A 158 -20.13 24.49 -39.64
CA SER A 158 -19.60 25.83 -39.90
C SER A 158 -19.69 26.25 -41.38
N CYS A 159 -20.52 25.55 -42.16
CA CYS A 159 -21.00 25.99 -43.47
C CYS A 159 -21.69 27.35 -43.35
N GLY A 160 -21.28 28.33 -44.15
CA GLY A 160 -21.83 29.69 -44.13
C GLY A 160 -23.21 29.84 -44.79
N ASP A 161 -23.96 28.74 -44.95
CA ASP A 161 -25.24 28.72 -45.66
C ASP A 161 -26.43 28.94 -44.73
N GLU A 162 -27.56 29.42 -45.27
CA GLU A 162 -28.79 29.75 -44.53
C GLU A 162 -29.44 28.57 -43.80
N THR A 163 -29.04 27.33 -44.12
CA THR A 163 -29.53 26.09 -43.48
C THR A 163 -28.72 25.69 -42.24
N CYS A 164 -27.62 26.38 -41.93
CA CYS A 164 -26.69 26.01 -40.86
C CYS A 164 -27.03 26.72 -39.52
N PRO A 165 -26.88 26.06 -38.36
CA PRO A 165 -27.25 26.64 -37.07
C PRO A 165 -26.33 27.80 -36.67
N ILE A 166 -26.91 28.92 -36.23
CA ILE A 166 -26.19 30.14 -35.86
C ILE A 166 -25.22 29.87 -34.69
N PRO A 167 -23.90 30.07 -34.86
CA PRO A 167 -22.90 29.78 -33.84
C PRO A 167 -22.98 30.77 -32.67
N ARG A 168 -23.06 30.24 -31.44
CA ARG A 168 -23.06 31.05 -30.21
C ARG A 168 -21.61 31.36 -29.76
N PRO A 169 -21.36 32.52 -29.10
CA PRO A 169 -20.02 32.84 -28.64
C PRO A 169 -19.60 31.90 -27.50
N THR A 170 -18.47 31.22 -27.71
CA THR A 170 -17.86 30.22 -26.81
C THR A 170 -16.87 30.82 -25.81
N SER A 171 -16.59 32.13 -25.92
CA SER A 171 -15.71 32.83 -24.99
C SER A 171 -16.30 32.92 -23.58
N PHE A 172 -15.42 32.88 -22.56
CA PHE A 172 -15.77 32.98 -21.14
C PHE A 172 -16.72 34.15 -20.83
N ARG A 173 -17.78 33.87 -20.05
CA ARG A 173 -18.79 34.84 -19.60
C ARG A 173 -18.75 35.00 -18.08
N ALA A 174 -19.30 36.08 -17.54
CA ALA A 174 -19.35 36.32 -16.09
C ALA A 174 -20.02 35.17 -15.31
N LYS A 175 -21.07 34.56 -15.88
CA LYS A 175 -21.74 33.37 -15.34
C LYS A 175 -20.90 32.10 -15.31
N ASP A 176 -19.80 32.04 -16.06
CA ASP A 176 -18.89 30.89 -16.10
C ASP A 176 -17.91 30.88 -14.92
N LYS A 177 -17.84 31.98 -14.14
CA LYS A 177 -16.93 32.14 -13.02
C LYS A 177 -17.18 31.12 -11.91
N SER A 178 -18.44 30.85 -11.56
CA SER A 178 -18.79 29.83 -10.56
C SER A 178 -18.38 28.43 -11.02
N TYR A 179 -18.62 28.09 -12.29
CA TYR A 179 -18.23 26.80 -12.85
C TYR A 179 -16.71 26.62 -12.92
N LEU A 180 -15.94 27.68 -13.24
CA LEU A 180 -14.48 27.65 -13.21
C LEU A 180 -13.94 27.43 -11.79
N ILE A 181 -14.52 28.10 -10.79
CA ILE A 181 -14.09 27.91 -9.39
C ILE A 181 -14.42 26.49 -8.93
N ALA A 182 -15.61 25.99 -9.25
CA ALA A 182 -16.02 24.63 -8.93
C ALA A 182 -15.13 23.58 -9.59
N SER A 183 -14.76 23.74 -10.88
CA SER A 183 -13.88 22.80 -11.56
C SER A 183 -12.46 22.82 -10.99
N LEU A 184 -11.92 23.99 -10.64
CA LEU A 184 -10.61 24.09 -9.98
C LEU A 184 -10.61 23.47 -8.57
N ALA A 185 -11.68 23.69 -7.79
CA ALA A 185 -11.84 23.04 -6.49
C ALA A 185 -11.91 21.51 -6.63
N LEU A 186 -12.64 21.02 -7.64
CA LEU A 186 -12.72 19.60 -7.93
C LEU A 186 -11.36 19.01 -8.37
N VAL A 187 -10.57 19.73 -9.16
CA VAL A 187 -9.18 19.34 -9.46
C VAL A 187 -8.37 19.17 -8.17
N ALA A 188 -8.44 20.13 -7.26
CA ALA A 188 -7.72 20.06 -5.99
C ALA A 188 -8.17 18.84 -5.15
N ILE A 189 -9.49 18.58 -5.09
CA ILE A 189 -10.05 17.42 -4.39
C ILE A 189 -9.56 16.11 -5.02
N LEU A 190 -9.61 15.98 -6.35
CA LEU A 190 -9.15 14.78 -7.05
C LEU A 190 -7.65 14.55 -6.90
N ILE A 191 -6.85 15.62 -6.88
CA ILE A 191 -5.41 15.54 -6.59
C ILE A 191 -5.18 15.07 -5.16
N LEU A 192 -5.93 15.58 -4.17
CA LEU A 192 -5.81 15.17 -2.78
C LEU A 192 -6.20 13.69 -2.58
N ILE A 193 -7.29 13.25 -3.20
CA ILE A 193 -7.72 11.84 -3.20
C ILE A 193 -6.65 10.98 -3.86
N GLY A 194 -6.19 11.38 -5.05
CA GLY A 194 -5.13 10.68 -5.78
C GLY A 194 -3.85 10.56 -5.00
N TRP A 195 -3.44 11.63 -4.31
CA TRP A 195 -2.28 11.63 -3.43
C TRP A 195 -2.45 10.66 -2.26
N ASN A 196 -3.61 10.68 -1.60
CA ASN A 196 -3.91 9.77 -0.50
C ASN A 196 -3.90 8.29 -0.93
N MET A 197 -4.24 8.02 -2.18
CA MET A 197 -4.25 6.70 -2.79
C MET A 197 -2.89 6.25 -3.34
N LEU A 198 -2.09 7.17 -3.89
CA LEU A 198 -0.76 6.87 -4.44
C LEU A 198 0.32 6.77 -3.36
N LYS A 199 0.21 7.51 -2.25
CA LYS A 199 1.22 7.49 -1.17
C LYS A 199 1.42 6.10 -0.54
N THR A 200 0.43 5.22 -0.69
CA THR A 200 0.45 3.84 -0.22
C THR A 200 0.95 2.86 -1.28
N ASP A 201 1.19 3.27 -2.53
CA ASP A 201 1.73 2.40 -3.59
C ASP A 201 3.22 2.12 -3.35
N PRO A 202 3.68 0.85 -3.44
CA PRO A 202 5.08 0.49 -3.18
C PRO A 202 6.13 1.19 -4.06
N ILE A 203 5.80 1.61 -5.30
CA ILE A 203 6.74 2.40 -6.13
C ILE A 203 6.83 3.82 -5.63
N ILE A 204 5.69 4.47 -5.37
CA ILE A 204 5.69 5.85 -4.88
C ILE A 204 6.33 5.89 -3.50
N PHE A 205 6.01 4.92 -2.64
CA PHE A 205 6.67 4.71 -1.36
C PHE A 205 8.18 4.49 -1.52
N SER A 206 8.65 3.59 -2.40
CA SER A 206 10.09 3.36 -2.59
C SER A 206 10.83 4.50 -3.32
N PHE A 207 10.15 5.33 -4.11
CA PHE A 207 10.73 6.46 -4.81
C PHE A 207 10.89 7.70 -3.91
N PHE A 208 9.92 7.93 -3.01
CA PHE A 208 10.03 8.95 -1.95
C PHE A 208 10.79 8.45 -0.73
N ASP A 209 10.87 7.13 -0.54
CA ASP A 209 11.45 6.46 0.62
C ASP A 209 12.27 5.26 0.14
N LYS A 210 13.45 5.53 -0.43
CA LYS A 210 14.45 4.51 -0.81
C LYS A 210 14.93 3.64 0.38
N THR A 211 14.43 3.93 1.57
CA THR A 211 14.65 3.28 2.86
C THR A 211 13.45 2.45 3.34
N ALA A 212 12.61 1.95 2.42
CA ALA A 212 11.46 1.08 2.68
C ALA A 212 11.79 -0.35 3.15
N LEU A 213 13.02 -0.61 3.62
CA LEU A 213 13.28 -1.67 4.59
C LEU A 213 13.20 -1.00 5.98
N LEU A 214 11.97 -0.84 6.47
CA LEU A 214 11.60 -0.15 7.71
C LEU A 214 12.06 1.33 7.75
N ASN A 215 11.10 2.21 7.44
CA ASN A 215 11.21 3.65 7.59
C ASN A 215 11.54 3.99 9.05
N PRO A 216 12.60 4.77 9.36
CA PRO A 216 12.96 5.14 10.73
C PRO A 216 11.86 5.91 11.50
N SER A 217 10.80 6.33 10.81
CA SER A 217 9.62 6.97 11.39
C SER A 217 8.75 6.02 12.24
N ASP A 218 8.82 4.70 12.03
CA ASP A 218 8.02 3.72 12.79
C ASP A 218 8.46 3.60 14.27
N ASN A 219 9.66 4.10 14.60
CA ASN A 219 10.23 4.10 15.94
C ASN A 219 10.69 5.50 16.38
N LYS A 220 9.87 6.54 16.21
CA LYS A 220 10.12 7.85 16.88
C LYS A 220 10.26 7.76 18.41
N LEU A 221 9.89 6.63 19.03
CA LEU A 221 10.13 6.32 20.45
C LEU A 221 11.57 5.87 20.78
N ASN A 222 12.41 5.52 19.80
CA ASN A 222 13.80 5.10 20.04
C ASN A 222 14.74 6.24 20.42
N THR A 223 14.34 7.50 20.22
CA THR A 223 15.16 8.68 20.56
C THR A 223 14.58 9.55 21.68
N THR A 224 13.37 9.25 22.16
CA THR A 224 12.93 9.72 23.47
C THR A 224 13.73 8.97 24.52
N ASN A 225 14.86 9.57 24.93
CA ASN A 225 15.45 9.33 26.24
C ASN A 225 14.29 9.20 27.23
N THR A 226 14.31 8.13 28.03
CA THR A 226 13.49 7.87 29.21
C THR A 226 13.75 8.91 30.30
N SER A 227 13.74 10.19 29.93
CA SER A 227 13.50 11.27 30.87
C SER A 227 12.05 11.14 31.29
N SER A 228 11.80 11.04 32.59
CA SER A 228 10.45 10.95 33.15
C SER A 228 9.53 11.95 32.45
N THR A 229 8.44 11.45 31.88
CA THR A 229 7.50 12.26 31.13
C THR A 229 6.64 13.16 32.05
N GLY A 230 6.90 13.12 33.36
CA GLY A 230 6.09 13.75 34.40
C GLY A 230 4.84 12.96 34.73
N ASN A 231 4.47 11.95 33.93
CA ASN A 231 3.38 11.03 34.21
C ASN A 231 3.94 9.69 34.74
N LYS A 232 3.88 9.50 36.06
CA LYS A 232 4.39 8.31 36.74
C LYS A 232 3.78 6.99 36.22
N VAL A 233 2.48 7.00 35.90
CA VAL A 233 1.78 5.79 35.41
C VAL A 233 2.30 5.43 34.02
N TYR A 234 2.48 6.42 33.15
CA TYR A 234 3.05 6.22 31.82
C TYR A 234 4.48 5.70 31.89
N ASP A 235 5.34 6.35 32.68
CA ASP A 235 6.74 5.97 32.83
C ASP A 235 6.88 4.54 33.40
N GLU A 236 6.05 4.16 34.38
CA GLU A 236 6.02 2.80 34.94
C GLU A 236 5.63 1.76 33.88
N VAL A 237 4.58 2.04 33.08
CA VAL A 237 4.14 1.14 32.02
C VAL A 237 5.21 1.00 30.94
N VAL A 238 5.85 2.09 30.53
CA VAL A 238 6.95 2.05 29.55
C VAL A 238 8.08 1.16 30.05
N ALA A 239 8.47 1.27 31.32
CA ALA A 239 9.54 0.45 31.90
C ALA A 239 9.19 -1.05 31.94
N LYS A 240 7.90 -1.40 32.11
CA LYS A 240 7.43 -2.79 32.09
C LYS A 240 7.32 -3.37 30.68
N VAL A 241 6.86 -2.57 29.71
CA VAL A 241 6.68 -3.03 28.31
C VAL A 241 8.01 -3.07 27.55
N LEU A 242 8.88 -2.09 27.80
CA LEU A 242 10.17 -1.92 27.15
C LEU A 242 11.27 -1.69 28.18
N PRO A 243 11.72 -2.73 28.90
CA PRO A 243 12.78 -2.61 29.91
C PRO A 243 14.03 -1.98 29.32
N ALA A 244 14.69 -1.09 30.08
CA ALA A 244 15.87 -0.37 29.61
C ALA A 244 17.05 -1.31 29.31
N GLN A 245 17.17 -2.40 30.07
CA GLN A 245 18.16 -3.46 29.85
C GLN A 245 17.81 -4.40 28.68
N GLY A 246 16.65 -4.22 28.04
CA GLY A 246 16.12 -5.14 27.04
C GLY A 246 15.40 -6.35 27.64
N PHE A 247 15.01 -7.26 26.75
CA PHE A 247 14.36 -8.52 27.07
C PHE A 247 15.29 -9.69 26.72
N GLN A 248 15.63 -10.51 27.71
CA GLN A 248 16.44 -11.71 27.52
C GLN A 248 15.53 -12.85 27.04
N SER A 249 15.54 -13.11 25.73
CA SER A 249 14.82 -14.22 25.12
C SER A 249 15.44 -15.56 25.53
N LYS A 250 14.62 -16.61 25.56
CA LYS A 250 15.07 -18.00 25.64
C LYS A 250 15.53 -18.55 24.29
N ILE A 251 15.23 -17.85 23.20
CA ILE A 251 15.47 -18.29 21.82
C ILE A 251 16.85 -17.81 21.37
N PHE A 252 17.63 -18.71 20.75
CA PHE A 252 18.88 -18.36 20.06
C PHE A 252 18.74 -18.59 18.54
N LEU A 253 19.63 -17.99 17.74
CA LEU A 253 19.57 -18.09 16.26
C LEU A 253 20.10 -19.42 15.71
N GLY A 254 21.05 -20.06 16.41
CA GLY A 254 21.67 -21.30 16.00
C GLY A 254 22.44 -21.12 14.69
N ASP A 255 22.28 -22.07 13.76
CA ASP A 255 22.84 -22.03 12.41
C ASP A 255 21.87 -21.45 11.36
N SER A 256 20.69 -20.97 11.78
CA SER A 256 19.62 -20.55 10.87
C SER A 256 20.05 -19.41 9.93
N VAL A 257 20.75 -18.41 10.46
CA VAL A 257 21.26 -17.28 9.67
C VAL A 257 22.30 -17.74 8.65
N VAL A 258 23.24 -18.62 9.05
CA VAL A 258 24.22 -19.19 8.13
C VAL A 258 23.54 -19.93 6.98
N LYS A 259 22.52 -20.75 7.27
CA LYS A 259 21.71 -21.45 6.26
C LYS A 259 20.93 -20.49 5.36
N LEU A 260 20.43 -19.37 5.89
CA LEU A 260 19.78 -18.32 5.09
C LEU A 260 20.74 -17.71 4.06
N LEU A 261 22.00 -17.45 4.45
CA LEU A 261 23.03 -16.99 3.51
C LEU A 261 23.39 -18.05 2.47
N GLN A 262 23.56 -19.31 2.89
CA GLN A 262 23.89 -20.43 2.01
C GLN A 262 22.83 -20.64 0.91
N ASN A 263 21.55 -20.54 1.29
CA ASN A 263 20.42 -20.65 0.35
C ASN A 263 20.14 -19.35 -0.42
N GLY A 264 20.94 -18.31 -0.21
CA GLY A 264 20.81 -17.02 -0.89
C GLY A 264 19.62 -16.19 -0.45
N VAL A 265 18.86 -16.61 0.57
CA VAL A 265 17.72 -15.85 1.11
C VAL A 265 18.19 -14.51 1.66
N ILE A 266 19.38 -14.48 2.27
CA ILE A 266 20.10 -13.26 2.63
C ILE A 266 21.35 -13.13 1.76
N ASP A 267 21.49 -12.00 1.07
CA ASP A 267 22.77 -11.56 0.53
C ASP A 267 23.49 -10.69 1.57
N GLN A 268 24.71 -11.10 1.95
CA GLN A 268 25.49 -10.45 3.01
C GLN A 268 25.79 -8.98 2.70
N SER A 269 26.07 -8.65 1.44
CA SER A 269 26.41 -7.29 1.03
C SER A 269 25.18 -6.40 1.05
N LYS A 270 24.04 -6.89 0.52
CA LYS A 270 22.77 -6.17 0.59
C LYS A 270 22.31 -5.97 2.03
N PHE A 271 22.42 -7.00 2.88
CA PHE A 271 22.02 -6.91 4.27
C PHE A 271 22.86 -5.90 5.05
N GLY A 272 24.18 -5.93 4.89
CA GLY A 272 25.08 -4.95 5.52
C GLY A 272 24.85 -3.51 5.04
N ALA A 273 24.47 -3.33 3.76
CA ALA A 273 24.24 -2.00 3.19
C ALA A 273 23.08 -1.25 3.86
N ILE A 274 22.04 -1.94 4.33
CA ILE A 274 20.86 -1.34 4.99
C ILE A 274 21.24 -0.59 6.26
N TYR A 275 22.26 -1.06 6.98
CA TYR A 275 22.66 -0.52 8.27
C TYR A 275 23.88 0.39 8.20
N LYS A 276 24.48 0.58 7.02
CA LYS A 276 25.72 1.35 6.86
C LYS A 276 25.57 2.80 7.31
N GLU A 277 24.44 3.44 7.01
CA GLU A 277 24.15 4.81 7.44
C GLU A 277 23.78 4.92 8.93
N ARG A 278 23.56 3.80 9.62
CA ARG A 278 23.12 3.72 11.02
C ARG A 278 24.22 3.29 11.98
N GLY A 279 25.48 3.47 11.60
CA GLY A 279 26.64 3.01 12.39
C GLY A 279 27.05 1.56 12.14
N GLY A 280 26.42 0.88 11.16
CA GLY A 280 26.68 -0.51 10.81
C GLY A 280 25.91 -1.51 11.67
N LEU A 281 26.11 -2.79 11.38
CA LEU A 281 25.58 -3.87 12.22
C LEU A 281 26.36 -3.92 13.55
N PRO A 282 25.67 -4.08 14.69
CA PRO A 282 26.32 -4.40 15.96
C PRO A 282 27.26 -5.59 15.81
N ALA A 283 28.39 -5.60 16.53
CA ALA A 283 29.41 -6.64 16.40
C ALA A 283 28.84 -8.05 16.55
N GLU A 284 27.97 -8.26 17.54
CA GLU A 284 27.26 -9.53 17.75
C GLU A 284 26.48 -9.99 16.51
N LEU A 285 25.80 -9.06 15.81
CA LEU A 285 25.00 -9.36 14.63
C LEU A 285 25.83 -9.41 13.33
N ARG A 286 27.09 -8.97 13.36
CA ARG A 286 28.04 -9.23 12.26
C ARG A 286 28.49 -10.68 12.29
N ASP A 287 28.76 -11.19 13.48
CA ASP A 287 29.28 -12.55 13.66
C ASP A 287 28.25 -13.60 13.21
N VAL A 288 26.95 -13.41 13.54
CA VAL A 288 25.87 -14.34 13.14
C VAL A 288 25.70 -14.51 11.62
N LEU A 289 26.21 -13.57 10.81
CA LEU A 289 26.21 -13.69 9.35
C LEU A 289 27.31 -14.62 8.84
N SER A 290 28.29 -14.97 9.67
CA SER A 290 29.46 -15.79 9.28
C SER A 290 29.59 -17.09 10.07
N GLN A 291 29.01 -17.15 11.28
CA GLN A 291 29.09 -18.32 12.16
C GLN A 291 27.79 -18.51 12.95
N SER A 292 27.54 -19.76 13.37
CA SER A 292 26.38 -20.11 14.20
C SER A 292 26.45 -19.44 15.57
N SER A 293 25.31 -19.01 16.11
CA SER A 293 25.22 -18.42 17.45
C SER A 293 24.16 -19.10 18.30
N TYR A 294 24.63 -19.81 19.32
CA TYR A 294 23.78 -20.47 20.32
C TYR A 294 23.53 -19.61 21.57
N ARG A 295 23.89 -18.32 21.51
CA ARG A 295 23.61 -17.38 22.59
C ARG A 295 22.16 -16.93 22.50
N PRO A 296 21.39 -16.99 23.61
CA PRO A 296 20.02 -16.50 23.61
C PRO A 296 19.96 -15.00 23.28
N ILE A 297 18.95 -14.61 22.51
CA ILE A 297 18.79 -13.26 21.98
C ILE A 297 18.56 -12.27 23.13
N LEU A 298 19.41 -11.25 23.22
CA LEU A 298 19.11 -10.05 24.00
C LEU A 298 18.40 -9.03 23.09
N LEU A 299 17.08 -8.94 23.21
CA LEU A 299 16.26 -8.02 22.43
C LEU A 299 16.27 -6.64 23.08
N THR A 300 16.73 -5.63 22.35
CA THR A 300 16.86 -4.24 22.81
C THR A 300 16.15 -3.31 21.84
N ARG A 301 15.92 -2.05 22.23
CA ARG A 301 15.26 -1.06 21.36
C ARG A 301 16.12 -0.75 20.13
N GLU A 302 17.42 -0.86 20.28
CA GLU A 302 18.45 -0.57 19.28
C GLU A 302 18.52 -1.68 18.23
N ASN A 303 18.34 -2.94 18.63
CA ASN A 303 18.50 -4.10 17.75
C ASN A 303 17.19 -4.75 17.27
N ALA A 304 16.03 -4.38 17.83
CA ALA A 304 14.74 -5.01 17.53
C ALA A 304 14.42 -5.07 16.02
N ASN A 305 14.69 -3.98 15.30
CA ASN A 305 14.47 -3.90 13.85
C ASN A 305 15.44 -4.76 13.03
N ILE A 306 16.61 -5.08 13.58
CA ILE A 306 17.55 -6.01 12.94
C ILE A 306 17.02 -7.43 13.07
N TYR A 307 16.49 -7.77 14.25
CA TYR A 307 15.83 -9.05 14.47
C TYR A 307 14.58 -9.23 13.61
N VAL A 308 13.80 -8.17 13.33
CA VAL A 308 12.71 -8.25 12.33
C VAL A 308 13.24 -8.77 11.01
N ASN A 309 14.32 -8.20 10.48
CA ASN A 309 14.83 -8.58 9.16
C ASN A 309 15.46 -9.98 9.13
N LEU A 310 16.16 -10.38 10.19
CA LEU A 310 16.72 -11.74 10.30
C LEU A 310 15.61 -12.80 10.40
N LEU A 311 14.64 -12.57 11.27
CA LEU A 311 13.55 -13.51 11.51
C LEU A 311 12.54 -13.52 10.37
N TRP A 312 12.36 -12.39 9.66
CA TRP A 312 11.55 -12.31 8.45
C TRP A 312 12.10 -13.24 7.37
N ALA A 313 13.41 -13.16 7.09
CA ALA A 313 14.07 -14.07 6.15
C ALA A 313 13.78 -15.54 6.51
N LEU A 314 13.85 -15.86 7.81
CA LEU A 314 13.60 -17.20 8.31
C LEU A 314 12.15 -17.63 8.09
N GLY A 315 11.17 -16.88 8.58
CA GLY A 315 9.76 -17.26 8.47
C GLY A 315 9.28 -17.33 7.02
N LEU A 316 9.79 -16.45 6.15
CA LEU A 316 9.51 -16.46 4.72
C LEU A 316 9.94 -17.78 4.08
N SER A 317 11.16 -18.24 4.40
CA SER A 317 11.83 -19.26 3.61
C SER A 317 11.84 -20.66 4.22
N ASN A 318 11.63 -20.77 5.53
CA ASN A 318 11.65 -22.04 6.22
C ASN A 318 10.43 -22.90 5.85
N TYR A 319 10.68 -24.17 5.57
CA TYR A 319 9.66 -25.13 5.19
C TYR A 319 8.84 -25.55 6.41
N MET A 320 7.52 -25.41 6.31
CA MET A 320 6.51 -26.09 7.12
C MET A 320 5.48 -26.71 6.18
N SER A 321 5.00 -27.91 6.49
CA SER A 321 3.98 -28.55 5.67
C SER A 321 2.67 -27.76 5.66
N THR A 322 2.33 -27.08 6.76
CA THR A 322 1.13 -26.25 6.88
C THR A 322 1.19 -24.93 6.11
N ASN A 323 2.37 -24.43 5.73
CA ASN A 323 2.49 -23.19 4.93
C ASN A 323 1.83 -23.31 3.55
N LYS A 324 1.59 -24.53 3.05
CA LYS A 324 0.80 -24.75 1.84
C LYS A 324 -0.64 -24.20 1.96
N ASP A 325 -1.16 -24.17 3.19
CA ASP A 325 -2.50 -23.69 3.54
C ASP A 325 -2.49 -22.21 4.00
N SER A 326 -1.32 -21.57 4.01
CA SER A 326 -1.24 -20.14 4.31
C SER A 326 -1.89 -19.34 3.17
N PRO A 327 -2.69 -18.30 3.45
CA PRO A 327 -3.29 -17.48 2.40
C PRO A 327 -2.26 -16.70 1.54
N VAL A 328 -0.98 -16.59 1.97
CA VAL A 328 0.11 -16.10 1.11
C VAL A 328 0.42 -17.07 -0.03
N ASN A 329 0.22 -18.37 0.17
CA ASN A 329 0.49 -19.42 -0.81
C ASN A 329 -0.60 -19.50 -1.89
N GLY A 330 -0.65 -18.49 -2.76
CA GLY A 330 -1.62 -18.41 -3.84
C GLY A 330 -1.11 -17.60 -5.03
N LYS A 331 -2.03 -17.20 -5.92
CA LYS A 331 -1.68 -16.44 -7.13
C LYS A 331 -0.96 -15.12 -6.85
N SER A 332 -1.16 -14.55 -5.66
CA SER A 332 -0.54 -13.30 -5.22
C SER A 332 0.77 -13.51 -4.46
N LEU A 333 1.35 -14.72 -4.46
CA LEU A 333 2.54 -15.06 -3.68
C LEU A 333 3.66 -14.03 -3.81
N PHE A 334 3.90 -13.48 -5.00
CA PHE A 334 5.00 -12.53 -5.25
C PHE A 334 4.67 -11.07 -4.91
N ASN A 335 3.46 -10.79 -4.40
CA ASN A 335 2.92 -9.43 -4.24
C ASN A 335 2.73 -8.98 -2.78
N PHE A 336 2.92 -9.86 -1.80
CA PHE A 336 2.78 -9.51 -0.38
C PHE A 336 4.00 -8.74 0.13
N ALA A 337 3.84 -7.98 1.21
CA ALA A 337 4.96 -7.23 1.78
C ALA A 337 6.05 -8.16 2.33
N SER A 338 5.68 -9.36 2.81
CA SER A 338 6.63 -10.40 3.24
C SER A 338 7.39 -11.08 2.11
N THR A 339 6.89 -11.07 0.89
CA THR A 339 7.48 -11.80 -0.24
C THR A 339 8.04 -10.81 -1.26
N GLY A 340 7.17 -10.03 -1.91
CA GLY A 340 7.55 -9.02 -2.90
C GLY A 340 8.33 -7.84 -2.31
N GLY A 341 8.19 -7.58 -1.01
CA GLY A 341 9.01 -6.60 -0.29
C GLY A 341 10.42 -7.10 0.05
N TRP A 342 10.68 -8.41 -0.03
CA TRP A 342 11.99 -8.96 0.26
C TRP A 342 12.90 -8.90 -0.97
N ASN A 343 13.84 -7.96 -0.95
CA ASN A 343 14.82 -7.71 -2.02
C ASN A 343 16.28 -7.88 -1.56
N ILE A 344 16.48 -8.38 -0.32
CA ILE A 344 17.79 -8.58 0.30
C ILE A 344 18.41 -9.92 -0.10
N GLY A 345 17.63 -10.84 -0.68
CA GLY A 345 18.15 -12.10 -1.20
C GLY A 345 18.87 -11.97 -2.55
N LYS A 346 19.39 -13.10 -3.04
CA LYS A 346 20.02 -13.23 -4.37
C LYS A 346 19.00 -13.21 -5.52
N GLU A 347 17.80 -13.74 -5.28
CA GLU A 347 16.67 -13.70 -6.21
C GLU A 347 16.10 -12.28 -6.28
N GLU A 348 15.45 -11.96 -7.40
CA GLU A 348 14.85 -10.64 -7.59
C GLU A 348 13.62 -10.39 -6.69
N ASN A 349 12.97 -11.46 -6.20
CA ASN A 349 11.76 -11.38 -5.38
C ASN A 349 11.71 -12.50 -4.34
N GLY A 350 11.37 -12.17 -3.10
CA GLY A 350 11.31 -13.14 -1.99
C GLY A 350 10.26 -14.23 -2.13
N GLY A 351 9.26 -14.08 -2.99
CA GLY A 351 8.33 -15.17 -3.34
C GLY A 351 9.05 -16.42 -3.86
N ALA A 352 10.25 -16.28 -4.44
CA ALA A 352 11.09 -17.40 -4.89
C ALA A 352 11.65 -18.26 -3.74
N TYR A 353 11.63 -17.73 -2.51
CA TYR A 353 12.08 -18.41 -1.30
C TYR A 353 10.95 -19.00 -0.48
N PHE A 354 9.70 -18.62 -0.76
CA PHE A 354 8.57 -18.94 0.11
C PHE A 354 8.49 -20.44 0.39
N ASN A 355 8.53 -20.80 1.68
CA ASN A 355 8.35 -22.16 2.16
C ASN A 355 9.21 -23.23 1.46
N LYS A 356 10.49 -22.94 1.19
CA LYS A 356 11.33 -23.74 0.30
C LYS A 356 12.41 -24.56 1.00
N PHE A 357 12.99 -24.04 2.08
CA PHE A 357 14.22 -24.59 2.65
C PHE A 357 14.00 -25.14 4.04
N ARG A 358 14.68 -26.25 4.36
CA ARG A 358 14.71 -26.83 5.71
C ARG A 358 15.80 -26.14 6.54
N ILE A 359 15.55 -24.88 6.92
CA ILE A 359 16.51 -24.07 7.68
C ILE A 359 16.46 -24.48 9.16
N VAL A 360 15.25 -24.48 9.71
CA VAL A 360 14.89 -24.98 11.03
C VAL A 360 13.91 -26.13 10.84
N GLU A 361 14.38 -27.35 11.10
CA GLU A 361 13.52 -28.53 11.03
C GLU A 361 12.65 -28.63 12.28
N LEU A 362 11.37 -28.89 12.06
CA LEU A 362 10.36 -29.05 13.11
C LEU A 362 9.82 -30.48 13.09
N GLN A 363 9.73 -31.08 14.28
CA GLN A 363 8.94 -32.30 14.46
C GLN A 363 7.45 -31.99 14.26
N PRO A 364 6.61 -32.99 13.91
CA PRO A 364 5.19 -32.77 13.66
C PRO A 364 4.46 -32.04 14.80
N GLU A 365 4.80 -32.34 16.06
CA GLU A 365 4.20 -31.69 17.23
C GLU A 365 4.64 -30.22 17.35
N GLN A 366 5.91 -29.93 17.02
CA GLN A 366 6.44 -28.57 17.00
C GLN A 366 5.81 -27.75 15.88
N GLU A 367 5.65 -28.30 14.68
CA GLU A 367 5.00 -27.63 13.55
C GLU A 367 3.51 -27.34 13.87
N ALA A 368 2.81 -28.30 14.48
CA ALA A 368 1.43 -28.13 14.92
C ALA A 368 1.31 -27.01 15.97
N LEU A 369 2.23 -26.96 16.94
CA LEU A 369 2.30 -25.91 17.95
C LEU A 369 2.53 -24.53 17.32
N VAL A 370 3.52 -24.40 16.44
CA VAL A 370 3.80 -23.15 15.71
C VAL A 370 2.58 -22.71 14.91
N THR A 371 1.95 -23.62 14.18
CA THR A 371 0.75 -23.33 13.37
C THR A 371 -0.39 -22.84 14.25
N LYS A 372 -0.62 -23.48 15.40
CA LYS A 372 -1.67 -23.09 16.36
C LYS A 372 -1.44 -21.66 16.87
N ILE A 373 -0.23 -21.34 17.31
CA ILE A 373 0.10 -20.00 17.84
C ILE A 373 0.06 -18.96 16.73
N ALA A 374 0.61 -19.26 15.56
CA ALA A 374 0.64 -18.32 14.44
C ALA A 374 -0.78 -17.96 13.93
N LYS A 375 -1.74 -18.89 14.02
CA LYS A 375 -3.15 -18.60 13.68
C LYS A 375 -3.87 -17.73 14.71
N ASN A 376 -3.36 -17.65 15.94
CA ASN A 376 -4.00 -16.97 17.07
C ASN A 376 -3.21 -15.74 17.57
N THR A 377 -2.13 -15.38 16.90
CA THR A 377 -1.33 -14.18 17.20
C THR A 377 -1.45 -13.19 16.06
N TYR A 378 -1.47 -11.90 16.42
CA TYR A 378 -1.67 -10.78 15.51
C TYR A 378 -0.67 -9.65 15.82
N ARG A 379 -0.63 -8.65 14.95
CA ARG A 379 0.15 -7.41 15.10
C ARG A 379 -0.71 -6.18 14.81
N PRO A 380 -0.56 -5.07 15.57
CA PRO A 380 -1.53 -3.98 15.59
C PRO A 380 -1.53 -3.08 14.34
N CYS A 381 -0.86 -3.49 13.25
CA CYS A 381 -0.85 -2.77 11.98
C CYS A 381 -1.74 -3.39 10.89
N CYS A 382 -2.35 -4.57 11.10
CA CYS A 382 -3.41 -5.11 10.20
C CYS A 382 -4.28 -6.16 10.91
N ASN A 383 -5.23 -6.78 10.21
CA ASN A 383 -6.15 -7.78 10.78
C ASN A 383 -5.76 -9.25 10.52
N ASN A 384 -4.65 -9.47 9.82
CA ASN A 384 -4.18 -10.79 9.45
C ASN A 384 -3.35 -11.42 10.57
N SER A 385 -3.53 -12.72 10.77
CA SER A 385 -2.75 -13.50 11.74
C SER A 385 -1.31 -13.68 11.28
N THR A 386 -0.43 -14.02 12.23
CA THR A 386 0.96 -14.40 11.96
C THR A 386 1.07 -15.50 10.90
N PHE A 387 0.13 -16.47 10.88
CA PHE A 387 0.12 -17.57 9.91
C PHE A 387 -0.13 -17.11 8.46
N PHE A 388 -0.84 -16.00 8.26
CA PHE A 388 -0.98 -15.42 6.92
C PHE A 388 0.39 -14.89 6.45
N GLN A 389 1.21 -14.31 7.33
CA GLN A 389 2.54 -13.80 6.96
C GLN A 389 2.48 -12.79 5.79
N ASP A 390 1.45 -11.98 5.69
CA ASP A 390 1.28 -10.99 4.62
C ASP A 390 2.26 -9.81 4.70
N CYS A 391 2.89 -9.58 5.87
CA CYS A 391 3.95 -8.60 6.06
C CYS A 391 5.23 -9.19 6.64
N ASN A 392 6.29 -8.37 6.61
CA ASN A 392 7.58 -8.64 7.24
C ASN A 392 7.47 -9.03 8.72
N HIS A 393 6.69 -8.32 9.55
CA HIS A 393 6.52 -8.64 10.97
C HIS A 393 5.79 -9.96 11.22
N GLY A 394 4.77 -10.29 10.42
CA GLY A 394 4.07 -11.57 10.52
C GLY A 394 4.98 -12.74 10.14
N SER A 395 5.75 -12.57 9.08
CA SER A 395 6.77 -13.54 8.69
C SER A 395 7.90 -13.64 9.74
N ALA A 396 8.35 -12.51 10.31
CA ALA A 396 9.34 -12.50 11.38
C ALA A 396 8.87 -13.21 12.65
N LEU A 397 7.63 -12.95 13.05
CA LEU A 397 7.05 -13.63 14.21
C LEU A 397 6.91 -15.14 13.96
N LEU A 398 6.56 -15.56 12.75
CA LEU A 398 6.59 -16.98 12.41
C LEU A 398 7.99 -17.58 12.53
N GLY A 399 9.02 -16.90 12.01
CA GLY A 399 10.42 -17.32 12.14
C GLY A 399 10.86 -17.48 13.60
N LEU A 400 10.46 -16.55 14.47
CA LEU A 400 10.69 -16.64 15.91
C LEU A 400 10.02 -17.89 16.52
N LEU A 401 8.74 -18.11 16.21
CA LEU A 401 7.99 -19.26 16.71
C LEU A 401 8.61 -20.58 16.26
N GLN A 402 9.07 -20.66 15.00
CA GLN A 402 9.78 -21.82 14.47
C GLN A 402 11.05 -22.12 15.26
N LEU A 403 11.90 -21.11 15.52
CA LEU A 403 13.11 -21.28 16.32
C LEU A 403 12.80 -21.73 17.76
N GLY A 404 11.85 -21.06 18.42
CA GLY A 404 11.50 -21.40 19.79
C GLY A 404 10.95 -22.81 19.91
N ALA A 405 10.06 -23.21 19.01
CA ALA A 405 9.48 -24.55 19.03
C ALA A 405 10.54 -25.62 18.75
N SER A 406 11.46 -25.40 17.80
CA SER A 406 12.57 -26.34 17.53
C SER A 406 13.50 -26.49 18.73
N GLN A 407 13.59 -25.47 19.59
CA GLN A 407 14.39 -25.43 20.81
C GLN A 407 13.64 -25.98 22.04
N GLY A 408 12.41 -26.46 21.87
CA GLY A 408 11.65 -27.13 22.93
C GLY A 408 10.84 -26.20 23.83
N LEU A 409 10.62 -24.94 23.44
CA LEU A 409 9.76 -24.02 24.19
C LEU A 409 8.30 -24.52 24.19
N THR A 410 7.65 -24.36 25.33
CA THR A 410 6.22 -24.65 25.52
C THR A 410 5.32 -23.59 24.87
N GLU A 411 4.02 -23.87 24.73
CA GLU A 411 3.04 -22.91 24.19
C GLU A 411 3.07 -21.57 24.94
N ASP A 412 3.06 -21.60 26.28
CA ASP A 412 3.07 -20.41 27.12
C ASP A 412 4.37 -19.59 26.97
N GLU A 413 5.51 -20.27 26.82
CA GLU A 413 6.79 -19.60 26.56
C GLU A 413 6.80 -18.94 25.19
N LEU A 414 6.29 -19.62 24.16
CA LEU A 414 6.21 -19.06 22.81
C LEU A 414 5.30 -17.82 22.74
N TYR A 415 4.16 -17.81 23.45
CA TYR A 415 3.34 -16.60 23.53
C TYR A 415 4.03 -15.46 24.29
N LYS A 416 4.81 -15.76 25.35
CA LYS A 416 5.60 -14.74 26.07
C LYS A 416 6.69 -14.14 25.19
N GLU A 417 7.42 -14.98 24.45
CA GLU A 417 8.41 -14.54 23.46
C GLU A 417 7.74 -13.68 22.38
N ALA A 418 6.64 -14.15 21.81
CA ALA A 418 5.88 -13.41 20.80
C ALA A 418 5.42 -12.03 21.31
N LEU A 419 4.93 -11.95 22.55
CA LEU A 419 4.47 -10.70 23.15
C LEU A 419 5.63 -9.73 23.35
N ALA A 420 6.77 -10.22 23.82
CA ALA A 420 7.96 -9.41 24.00
C ALA A 420 8.43 -8.86 22.65
N PHE A 421 8.65 -9.70 21.64
CA PHE A 421 9.09 -9.25 20.33
C PHE A 421 8.13 -8.25 19.69
N ASN A 422 6.82 -8.53 19.69
CA ASN A 422 5.83 -7.58 19.21
C ASN A 422 5.82 -6.26 20.00
N SER A 423 6.08 -6.29 21.31
CA SER A 423 6.17 -5.07 22.12
C SER A 423 7.33 -4.19 21.68
N PHE A 424 8.50 -4.78 21.37
CA PHE A 424 9.65 -4.03 20.85
C PHE A 424 9.48 -3.59 19.39
N TRP A 425 8.71 -4.32 18.59
CA TRP A 425 8.43 -3.96 17.19
C TRP A 425 7.32 -2.91 17.04
N PHE A 426 6.37 -2.88 17.97
CA PHE A 426 5.24 -1.94 17.98
C PHE A 426 5.14 -1.22 19.34
N PRO A 427 6.19 -0.49 19.77
CA PRO A 427 6.31 0.04 21.12
C PRO A 427 5.13 0.92 21.52
N GLN A 428 4.70 1.80 20.61
CA GLN A 428 3.58 2.70 20.88
C GLN A 428 2.28 1.93 21.17
N ASN A 429 1.97 0.93 20.35
CA ASN A 429 0.74 0.15 20.49
C ASN A 429 0.74 -0.65 21.79
N TYR A 430 1.84 -1.33 22.13
CA TYR A 430 1.90 -2.16 23.33
C TYR A 430 2.03 -1.34 24.62
N ILE A 431 2.67 -0.17 24.60
CA ILE A 431 2.59 0.78 25.73
C ILE A 431 1.14 1.19 25.97
N GLN A 432 0.40 1.55 24.92
CA GLN A 432 -1.00 1.92 25.02
C GLN A 432 -1.91 0.76 25.45
N THR A 433 -1.64 -0.46 24.96
CA THR A 433 -2.33 -1.67 25.40
C THR A 433 -2.07 -1.93 26.88
N ALA A 434 -0.83 -1.80 27.35
CA ALA A 434 -0.51 -1.96 28.77
C ALA A 434 -1.14 -0.87 29.65
N LEU A 435 -1.18 0.39 29.18
CA LEU A 435 -1.93 1.47 29.84
C LEU A 435 -3.42 1.14 29.95
N TYR A 436 -4.02 0.62 28.88
CA TYR A 436 -5.41 0.18 28.88
C TYR A 436 -5.65 -0.91 29.93
N PHE A 437 -4.82 -1.97 29.95
CA PHE A 437 -4.97 -3.03 30.94
C PHE A 437 -4.81 -2.49 32.37
N LYS A 438 -3.84 -1.63 32.62
CA LYS A 438 -3.60 -1.05 33.96
C LYS A 438 -4.74 -0.13 34.40
N VAL A 439 -5.13 0.83 33.56
CA VAL A 439 -6.04 1.92 33.96
C VAL A 439 -7.52 1.56 33.78
N VAL A 440 -7.86 0.81 32.73
CA VAL A 440 -9.25 0.46 32.41
C VAL A 440 -9.63 -0.91 32.96
N LYS A 441 -8.72 -1.89 32.91
CA LYS A 441 -8.99 -3.26 33.38
C LYS A 441 -8.45 -3.56 34.77
N ASN A 442 -7.65 -2.67 35.36
CA ASN A 442 -6.97 -2.88 36.64
C ASN A 442 -6.12 -4.18 36.67
N ILE A 443 -5.42 -4.46 35.57
CA ILE A 443 -4.52 -5.61 35.40
C ILE A 443 -3.12 -5.07 35.08
N GLU A 444 -2.12 -5.47 35.88
CA GLU A 444 -0.72 -5.13 35.62
C GLU A 444 -0.16 -5.88 34.41
N TRP A 445 0.77 -5.26 33.67
CA TRP A 445 1.29 -5.79 32.40
C TRP A 445 1.89 -7.19 32.50
N ASP A 446 2.61 -7.47 33.59
CA ASP A 446 3.22 -8.77 33.90
C ASP A 446 2.20 -9.87 34.22
N LYS A 447 0.93 -9.50 34.45
CA LYS A 447 -0.20 -10.40 34.72
C LYS A 447 -1.15 -10.53 33.53
N VAL A 448 -0.95 -9.77 32.46
CA VAL A 448 -1.76 -9.90 31.25
C VAL A 448 -1.42 -11.22 30.57
N ASP A 449 -2.44 -12.03 30.28
CA ASP A 449 -2.27 -13.24 29.48
C ASP A 449 -1.72 -12.87 28.09
N PRO A 450 -0.51 -13.35 27.70
CA PRO A 450 0.06 -13.06 26.40
C PRO A 450 -0.82 -13.50 25.22
N LYS A 451 -1.58 -14.60 25.37
CA LYS A 451 -2.51 -15.06 24.34
C LYS A 451 -3.68 -14.09 24.15
N LEU A 452 -4.17 -13.49 25.23
CA LEU A 452 -5.16 -12.44 25.17
C LEU A 452 -4.58 -11.19 24.49
N ALA A 453 -3.43 -10.71 24.95
CA ALA A 453 -2.80 -9.49 24.43
C ALA A 453 -2.48 -9.59 22.93
N LEU A 454 -2.03 -10.76 22.46
CA LEU A 454 -1.71 -11.02 21.05
C LEU A 454 -2.95 -11.38 20.20
N GLY A 455 -4.11 -11.54 20.82
CA GLY A 455 -5.35 -11.94 20.15
C GLY A 455 -5.98 -10.84 19.30
N THR A 456 -7.12 -11.18 18.68
CA THR A 456 -7.82 -10.30 17.73
C THR A 456 -8.19 -8.95 18.33
N ASP A 457 -8.63 -8.94 19.60
CA ASP A 457 -9.19 -7.74 20.23
C ASP A 457 -8.14 -6.68 20.57
N TYR A 458 -6.89 -7.08 20.74
CA TYR A 458 -5.83 -6.20 21.24
C TYR A 458 -4.64 -6.06 20.30
N SER A 459 -4.47 -6.97 19.34
CA SER A 459 -3.34 -6.96 18.42
C SER A 459 -3.75 -7.03 16.95
N THR A 460 -5.01 -6.86 16.57
CA THR A 460 -5.35 -6.52 15.18
C THR A 460 -5.45 -5.01 15.01
N GLY A 461 -5.25 -4.49 13.81
CA GLY A 461 -5.38 -3.06 13.53
C GLY A 461 -6.78 -2.52 13.90
N SER A 462 -7.84 -3.23 13.50
CA SER A 462 -9.21 -2.83 13.85
C SER A 462 -9.56 -3.09 15.32
N GLY A 463 -9.16 -4.24 15.88
CA GLY A 463 -9.42 -4.60 17.28
C GLY A 463 -8.72 -3.66 18.25
N TRP A 464 -7.42 -3.41 18.05
CA TRP A 464 -6.64 -2.49 18.87
C TRP A 464 -7.21 -1.07 18.82
N SER A 465 -7.54 -0.55 17.63
CA SER A 465 -8.11 0.79 17.50
C SER A 465 -9.45 0.91 18.24
N LYS A 466 -10.32 -0.09 18.08
CA LYS A 466 -11.64 -0.12 18.72
C LYS A 466 -11.57 -0.28 20.24
N ASN A 467 -10.75 -1.20 20.74
CA ASN A 467 -10.80 -1.63 22.13
C ASN A 467 -9.77 -0.94 23.03
N VAL A 468 -8.62 -0.54 22.47
CA VAL A 468 -7.51 0.08 23.21
C VAL A 468 -7.49 1.59 22.92
N GLN A 469 -7.26 1.97 21.66
CA GLN A 469 -7.05 3.38 21.28
C GLN A 469 -8.25 4.27 21.64
N THR A 470 -9.46 3.77 21.39
CA THR A 470 -10.70 4.51 21.69
C THR A 470 -10.90 4.71 23.20
N GLU A 471 -10.55 3.72 24.03
CA GLU A 471 -10.77 3.81 25.48
C GLU A 471 -9.72 4.69 26.17
N ILE A 472 -8.46 4.55 25.81
CA ILE A 472 -7.38 5.39 26.37
C ILE A 472 -7.53 6.86 25.95
N ALA A 473 -8.07 7.15 24.75
CA ALA A 473 -8.27 8.52 24.26
C ALA A 473 -9.31 9.30 25.08
N LYS A 474 -10.19 8.61 25.81
CA LYS A 474 -11.16 9.24 26.73
C LYS A 474 -10.52 9.73 28.03
N ILE A 475 -9.29 9.28 28.33
CA ILE A 475 -8.62 9.56 29.60
C ILE A 475 -7.64 10.72 29.39
N PRO A 476 -7.94 11.93 29.89
CA PRO A 476 -7.11 13.10 29.65
C PRO A 476 -5.74 12.93 30.32
N ASN A 477 -4.70 13.41 29.65
CA ASN A 477 -3.31 13.42 30.13
C ASN A 477 -2.68 12.04 30.42
N LEU A 478 -3.32 10.94 30.01
CA LEU A 478 -2.77 9.59 30.20
C LEU A 478 -1.52 9.35 29.35
N ILE A 479 -1.50 9.88 28.13
CA ILE A 479 -0.35 9.85 27.22
C ILE A 479 0.26 11.25 27.18
N PRO A 480 1.55 11.40 27.51
CA PRO A 480 2.24 12.69 27.45
C PRO A 480 2.17 13.32 26.06
N GLN A 481 1.87 14.62 26.00
CA GLN A 481 1.95 15.41 24.77
C GLN A 481 3.43 15.61 24.43
N THR A 482 3.90 15.03 23.32
CA THR A 482 5.27 15.23 22.86
C THR A 482 5.49 16.69 22.46
N ARG A 483 6.40 17.40 23.16
CA ARG A 483 6.87 18.72 22.74
C ARG A 483 7.79 18.56 21.53
N GLY A 484 7.24 18.77 20.34
CA GLY A 484 7.99 18.83 19.08
C GLY A 484 7.86 17.57 18.23
N GLY A 485 6.99 17.63 17.23
CA GLY A 485 6.83 16.58 16.22
C GLY A 485 5.36 16.26 15.99
N ALA A 486 4.94 16.30 14.72
CA ALA A 486 3.57 16.08 14.26
C ALA A 486 2.85 14.96 15.02
N GLY A 487 1.62 15.27 15.43
CA GLY A 487 0.80 14.45 16.32
C GLY A 487 0.62 13.02 15.86
N CYS A 488 0.56 12.14 16.86
CA CYS A 488 0.20 10.74 16.78
C CYS A 488 -1.20 10.59 16.17
N GLY A 489 -1.26 10.34 14.86
CA GLY A 489 -2.51 10.05 14.18
C GLY A 489 -2.40 10.15 12.67
N VAL A 490 -1.82 9.13 12.03
CA VAL A 490 -2.28 8.51 10.77
C VAL A 490 -1.53 7.22 10.51
#